data_AF-R5DZA0-F1
#
_entry.id   AF-R5DZA0-F1
#
_cell.length_a   1.000
_cell.length_b   1.000
_cell.length_c   1.000
_cell.angle_alpha   90.00
_cell.angle_beta   90.00
_cell.angle_gamma   90.00
#
_symmetry.space_group_name_H-M   'P 1'
#
loop_
_entity.id
_entity.type
_entity.pdbx_description
1 polymer ?
#
loop_
_entity_poly.entity_id
_entity_poly.type
_entity_poly.pdbx_seq_one_letter_code
_entity_poly.pdbx_strand_id
1 'polypeptide(L)' 'MKRLVKKNRQISRKTIVKAVMAVTAVILFFIVFKVKLPFPAVAINGMKIVITAFMLFLMLSFRTD' A
#
# COMPACT_ATOMS: atom_id res chain seq x y z
N MET A 1 4.31 41.46 -10.01
CA MET A 1 3.14 40.63 -10.43
C MET A 1 3.65 39.64 -11.47
N LYS A 2 3.57 38.31 -11.40
CA LYS A 2 2.69 37.40 -10.68
C LYS A 2 3.46 36.11 -10.30
N ARG A 3 3.41 35.76 -9.01
CA ARG A 3 3.32 34.37 -8.50
C ARG A 3 4.42 33.38 -8.91
N LEU A 4 5.68 33.62 -8.52
CA LEU A 4 6.66 32.53 -8.35
C LEU A 4 6.57 31.84 -6.98
N VAL A 5 5.66 32.28 -6.11
CA VAL A 5 5.47 31.71 -4.76
C VAL A 5 4.05 31.17 -4.62
N LYS A 6 3.70 30.15 -5.40
CA LYS A 6 2.51 29.32 -5.15
C LYS A 6 2.60 27.99 -5.89
N LYS A 7 3.70 27.27 -5.69
CA LYS A 7 3.69 25.83 -5.88
C LYS A 7 4.15 25.15 -4.60
N ASN A 8 3.52 25.54 -3.49
CA ASN A 8 3.21 24.56 -2.46
C ASN A 8 2.32 23.55 -3.19
N ARG A 9 2.93 22.54 -3.80
CA ARG A 9 2.26 21.51 -4.60
C ARG A 9 1.42 20.78 -3.58
N GLN A 10 0.21 21.28 -3.37
CA GLN A 10 -0.73 20.77 -2.40
C GLN A 10 -0.93 19.31 -2.81
N ILE A 11 -0.28 18.42 -2.07
CA ILE A 11 -0.31 17.00 -2.37
C ILE A 11 -1.79 16.64 -2.32
N SER A 12 -2.34 16.21 -3.46
CA SER A 12 -3.75 15.89 -3.54
C SER A 12 -4.06 14.85 -2.47
N ARG A 13 -5.19 15.00 -1.77
CA ARG A 13 -5.63 14.00 -0.77
C ARG A 13 -5.60 12.59 -1.37
N LYS A 14 -5.88 12.45 -2.67
CA LYS A 14 -5.79 11.19 -3.41
C LYS A 14 -4.38 10.58 -3.40
N THR A 15 -3.34 11.40 -3.62
CA THR A 15 -1.94 10.97 -3.59
C THR A 15 -1.51 10.55 -2.19
N ILE A 16 -1.95 11.26 -1.15
CA ILE A 16 -1.68 10.89 0.25
C ILE A 16 -2.35 9.56 0.58
N VAL A 17 -3.64 9.40 0.26
CA VAL A 17 -4.39 8.17 0.52
C VAL A 17 -3.76 6.99 -0.20
N LYS A 18 -3.36 7.15 -1.46
CA LYS A 18 -2.63 6.12 -2.20
C LYS A 18 -1.31 5.76 -1.49
N ALA A 19 -0.49 6.75 -1.13
CA ALA A 19 0.77 6.49 -0.42
C ALA A 19 0.55 5.75 0.91
N VAL A 20 -0.47 6.14 1.69
CA VAL A 20 -0.84 5.46 2.94
C VAL A 20 -1.27 4.02 2.67
N MET A 21 -2.11 3.76 1.66
CA MET A 21 -2.50 2.39 1.29
C MET A 21 -1.30 1.52 0.90
N ALA A 22 -0.35 2.07 0.14
CA ALA A 22 0.87 1.36 -0.22
C ALA A 22 1.71 1.02 1.01
N VAL A 23 1.94 1.98 1.91
CA VAL A 23 2.71 1.76 3.14
C VAL A 23 2.06 0.70 4.02
N THR A 24 0.75 0.78 4.24
CA THR A 24 0.00 -0.21 5.02
C THR A 24 0.09 -1.61 4.41
N ALA A 25 0.01 -1.72 3.09
CA ALA A 25 0.13 -3.01 2.40
C ALA A 25 1.52 -3.62 2.56
N VAL A 26 2.59 -2.80 2.51
CA VAL A 26 3.97 -3.26 2.74
C VAL A 26 4.11 -3.79 4.17
N ILE A 27 3.60 -3.07 5.16
CA ILE A 27 3.65 -3.51 6.57
C ILE A 27 2.93 -4.85 6.75
N LEU A 28 1.71 -4.98 6.21
CA LEU A 28 0.93 -6.22 6.26
C LEU A 28 1.66 -7.39 5.58
N PHE A 29 2.32 -7.13 4.44
CA PHE A 29 3.15 -8.11 3.77
C PHE A 29 4.28 -8.62 4.67
N PHE A 30 5.02 -7.71 5.31
CA PHE A 30 6.07 -8.10 6.25
C PHE A 30 5.53 -8.90 7.43
N ILE A 31 4.40 -8.52 8.00
CA ILE A 31 3.78 -9.26 9.11
C ILE A 31 3.47 -10.69 8.68
N VAL A 32 2.81 -10.88 7.55
CA VAL A 32 2.35 -12.21 7.12
C VAL A 32 3.48 -13.11 6.60
N PHE A 33 4.56 -12.53 6.05
CA PHE A 33 5.67 -13.31 5.48
C PHE A 33 6.88 -13.46 6.40
N LYS A 34 7.14 -12.52 7.32
CA LYS A 34 8.32 -12.53 8.20
C LYS A 34 8.03 -12.82 9.66
N VAL A 35 6.83 -12.48 10.17
CA VAL A 35 6.49 -12.72 11.58
C VAL A 35 5.93 -14.15 11.73
N LYS A 36 6.38 -14.86 12.76
CA LYS A 36 5.74 -16.12 13.16
C LYS A 36 4.42 -15.80 13.84
N LEU A 37 3.34 -15.88 13.07
CA LEU A 37 2.00 -15.68 13.58
C LEU A 37 1.51 -16.95 14.30
N PRO A 38 0.78 -16.84 15.41
CA PRO A 38 0.22 -17.97 16.15
C PRO A 38 -1.05 -18.52 15.47
N PHE A 39 -1.01 -18.72 14.15
CA PHE A 39 -2.14 -19.21 13.35
C PHE A 39 -1.80 -20.55 12.68
N PRO A 40 -2.81 -21.38 12.34
CA PRO A 40 -2.59 -22.60 11.58
C PRO A 40 -1.95 -22.31 10.21
N ALA A 41 -1.12 -23.24 9.71
CA ALA A 41 -0.41 -23.07 8.43
C ALA A 41 -1.36 -22.80 7.25
N VAL A 42 -2.55 -23.41 7.25
CA VAL A 42 -3.59 -23.20 6.23
C VAL A 42 -4.08 -21.75 6.22
N ALA A 43 -4.32 -21.18 7.41
CA ALA A 43 -4.73 -19.78 7.55
C ALA A 43 -3.61 -18.82 7.12
N ILE A 44 -2.36 -19.12 7.46
CA ILE A 44 -1.19 -18.33 7.05
C ILE A 44 -1.03 -18.34 5.52
N ASN A 45 -1.18 -19.51 4.88
CA ASN A 45 -1.11 -19.61 3.42
C ASN A 45 -2.26 -18.85 2.74
N GLY A 46 -3.48 -18.95 3.27
CA GLY A 46 -4.61 -18.15 2.79
C GLY A 46 -4.33 -16.64 2.88
N MET A 47 -3.82 -16.17 4.03
CA MET A 47 -3.44 -14.76 4.22
C MET A 47 -2.34 -14.31 3.26
N LYS A 48 -1.32 -15.16 3.00
CA LYS A 48 -0.26 -14.87 2.03
C LYS A 48 -0.81 -14.67 0.62
N ILE A 49 -1.74 -15.53 0.18
CA ILE A 49 -2.37 -15.43 -1.14
C ILE A 49 -3.17 -14.13 -1.25
N VAL A 50 -4.00 -13.82 -0.25
CA VAL A 50 -4.83 -12.60 -0.22
C VAL A 50 -3.96 -11.34 -0.26
N ILE A 51 -2.92 -11.28 0.57
CA ILE A 51 -1.98 -10.13 0.59
C ILE A 51 -1.22 -9.99 -0.72
N THR A 52 -0.84 -11.10 -1.35
CA THR A 52 -0.14 -11.07 -2.64
C THR A 52 -1.07 -10.55 -3.74
N ALA A 53 -2.33 -11.01 -3.78
CA ALA A 53 -3.32 -10.50 -4.71
C ALA A 53 -3.63 -9.00 -4.49
N PHE A 54 -3.72 -8.59 -3.22
CA PHE A 54 -3.93 -7.18 -2.85
C PHE A 54 -2.75 -6.28 -3.25
N MET A 55 -1.52 -6.74 -3.04
CA MET A 55 -0.30 -6.07 -3.53
C MET A 55 -0.33 -5.87 -5.04
N LEU A 56 -0.72 -6.91 -5.78
CA LEU A 56 -0.80 -6.88 -7.24
C LEU A 56 -1.89 -5.92 -7.72
N PHE A 57 -3.05 -5.91 -7.05
CA PHE A 57 -4.11 -4.92 -7.29
C PHE A 57 -3.66 -3.48 -7.03
N LEU A 58 -2.92 -3.24 -5.93
CA LEU A 58 -2.36 -1.92 -5.65
C LEU A 58 -1.38 -1.49 -6.73
N MET A 59 -0.43 -2.36 -7.13
CA MET A 59 0.51 -2.06 -8.21
C MET A 59 -0.21 -1.70 -9.51
N LEU A 60 -1.26 -2.44 -9.88
CA LEU A 60 -2.08 -2.12 -11.04
C LEU A 60 -2.78 -0.76 -10.91
N SER A 61 -3.29 -0.44 -9.71
CA SER A 61 -3.96 0.83 -9.40
C SER A 61 -3.02 2.04 -9.33
N PHE A 62 -1.72 1.81 -9.18
CA PHE A 62 -0.68 2.84 -9.29
C PHE A 62 -0.20 3.03 -10.72
N ARG A 63 -0.22 1.98 -11.53
CA ARG A 63 0.22 2.03 -12.94
C ARG A 63 -0.73 2.82 -13.85
N THR A 64 -2.01 2.90 -13.49
CA THR A 64 -3.05 3.61 -14.24
C THR A 64 -3.21 5.10 -13.88
N ASP A 65 -2.41 5.63 -12.94
CA ASP A 65 -2.34 7.08 -12.60
C ASP A 65 -1.18 7.77 -13.32
#